data_AF-A0A815F8W3-F1
#
_entry.id   AF-A0A815F8W3-F1
#
_cell.length_a   1.000
_cell.length_b   1.000
_cell.length_c   1.000
_cell.angle_alpha   90.00
_cell.angle_beta   90.00
_cell.angle_gamma   90.00
#
_symmetry.space_group_name_H-M   'P 1'
#
loop_
_entity.id
_entity.type
_entity.pdbx_description
1 polymer ?
#
loop_
_entity_poly.entity_id
_entity_poly.type
_entity_poly.pdbx_seq_one_letter_code
_entity_poly.pdbx_strand_id
1 'polypeptide(L)'
;MKRQNILIIHVSQQTNDNRLPTYLRKAPNLLFQALRLKLTKKINTTSQQRFLHHRLQLIDQQYRLDLHQNLWQSYLSLGSEHEIWANQVYKLANSNDHEQCQHFVTNRLIELNRQIDQCTAELITQSRPCPKKLLPIEELDCKLKEFVSEQQTHLVKKINARLIRYQDMIEEKKLFQILSTYTLTNIQKDIIDRLINLRQKQLEVFEELLQFETQVSMELLSEDFDHLEMFIAPTLYSCIVKDHLLTMTLKQKRYKTIQEIKRIWLNIYIDAYEIQYQDYEHQYKRELDNFKLISANDNQINEATLPIDSFMTGSPKGLVLSETLCHIYAFHWQKLLLEKLSLQTQFFGRCQNQIFFTWNRSTNALLEILQTFGSEHAHIEFDIKIDSTVQFLDVHVSNYHGTLFTRVYHDSNSQKYTLPYVIGNSRSAHSHWLRSALIRAVRYCISVYDFNQERLYLQATCLVNGYSLEFVDDRVRHFFKHFDGISLLSVLNQDEYDKLRRRLMNYIDEQKEYNLKNKELEKNKQLIRLNYLHEFGRKHEFNRQLKEILSTNLVDKKIPFIKQQLTINLKTIHQYSLNGLLSQQKPSHPLFNKEKMFF
;
A
#
# COMPACT_ATOMS: atom_id res chain seq x y z
N MET A 1 -25.48 1.33 11.77
CA MET A 1 -24.49 1.00 10.72
C MET A 1 -24.21 2.24 9.88
N LYS A 2 -23.13 2.98 10.19
CA LYS A 2 -22.73 4.19 9.43
C LYS A 2 -21.97 3.75 8.18
N ARG A 3 -22.49 4.06 6.99
CA ARG A 3 -21.78 3.89 5.71
C ARG A 3 -20.73 5.00 5.62
N GLN A 4 -19.46 4.63 5.49
CA GLN A 4 -18.33 5.55 5.34
C GLN A 4 -18.28 6.04 3.88
N ASN A 5 -18.39 7.36 3.70
CA ASN A 5 -18.25 8.04 2.41
C ASN A 5 -16.78 8.41 2.14
N ILE A 6 -16.39 8.32 0.87
CA ILE A 6 -15.00 8.36 0.38
C ILE A 6 -14.82 9.61 -0.51
N LEU A 7 -14.02 10.55 -0.01
CA LEU A 7 -13.54 11.88 -0.52
C LEU A 7 -12.59 11.75 -1.75
N ILE A 8 -12.30 12.70 -2.67
CA ILE A 8 -11.28 12.52 -3.79
C ILE A 8 -10.81 13.88 -4.39
N ILE A 9 -9.76 14.57 -3.97
CA ILE A 9 -9.56 16.03 -4.30
C ILE A 9 -9.14 16.31 -5.75
N HIS A 10 -9.70 17.36 -6.39
CA HIS A 10 -9.45 17.74 -7.78
C HIS A 10 -9.83 19.22 -8.06
N VAL A 11 -8.94 19.96 -8.74
CA VAL A 11 -9.08 21.38 -9.12
C VAL A 11 -9.09 21.47 -10.64
N SER A 12 -10.01 22.22 -11.24
CA SER A 12 -9.93 22.56 -12.67
C SER A 12 -9.73 24.06 -12.83
N GLN A 13 -8.72 24.44 -13.62
CA GLN A 13 -8.85 25.63 -14.47
C GLN A 13 -9.45 25.16 -15.79
N GLN A 14 -10.46 25.88 -16.28
CA GLN A 14 -11.07 25.64 -17.58
C GLN A 14 -10.05 26.00 -18.68
N THR A 15 -9.36 25.02 -19.21
CA THR A 15 -8.76 25.10 -20.55
C THR A 15 -9.34 23.97 -21.40
N ASN A 16 -9.81 24.33 -22.59
CA ASN A 16 -10.33 23.41 -23.60
C ASN A 16 -9.21 22.46 -24.05
N ASP A 17 -9.03 21.31 -23.40
CA ASP A 17 -8.09 20.30 -23.92
C ASP A 17 -8.78 18.96 -24.18
N ASN A 18 -8.93 18.65 -25.47
CA ASN A 18 -9.67 17.50 -26.03
C ASN A 18 -8.88 16.18 -26.00
N ARG A 19 -7.93 15.98 -25.07
CA ARG A 19 -7.02 14.82 -25.11
C ARG A 19 -7.62 13.57 -24.45
N LEU A 20 -7.55 12.45 -25.18
CA LEU A 20 -8.18 11.17 -24.81
C LEU A 20 -7.43 10.42 -23.70
N PRO A 21 -8.08 9.62 -22.84
CA PRO A 21 -7.39 8.71 -21.89
C PRO A 21 -6.40 7.76 -22.58
N THR A 22 -5.37 7.32 -21.84
CA THR A 22 -4.30 6.43 -22.33
C THR A 22 -4.81 5.13 -22.95
N TYR A 23 -5.87 4.52 -22.40
CA TYR A 23 -6.46 3.32 -23.02
C TYR A 23 -7.26 3.63 -24.29
N LEU A 24 -7.84 4.83 -24.42
CA LEU A 24 -8.51 5.31 -25.64
C LEU A 24 -7.52 5.77 -26.73
N ARG A 25 -6.26 6.02 -26.35
CA ARG A 25 -5.13 6.26 -27.24
C ARG A 25 -4.48 4.97 -27.78
N LYS A 26 -4.85 3.79 -27.27
CA LYS A 26 -4.35 2.51 -27.80
C LYS A 26 -4.73 2.40 -29.28
N ALA A 27 -3.88 1.70 -30.05
CA ALA A 27 -4.20 1.37 -31.43
C ALA A 27 -5.62 0.74 -31.48
N PRO A 28 -6.51 1.17 -32.39
CA PRO A 28 -7.91 0.74 -32.40
C PRO A 28 -8.08 -0.78 -32.28
N ASN A 29 -7.22 -1.55 -32.96
CA ASN A 29 -7.23 -3.01 -32.92
C ASN A 29 -7.05 -3.59 -31.51
N LEU A 30 -6.16 -3.01 -30.69
CA LEU A 30 -5.91 -3.46 -29.31
C LEU A 30 -7.07 -3.09 -28.38
N LEU A 31 -7.61 -1.87 -28.52
CA LEU A 31 -8.77 -1.42 -27.76
C LEU A 31 -9.98 -2.33 -28.06
N PHE A 32 -10.26 -2.59 -29.33
CA PHE A 32 -11.39 -3.45 -29.71
C PHE A 32 -11.15 -4.92 -29.42
N GLN A 33 -9.90 -5.40 -29.37
CA GLN A 33 -9.60 -6.75 -28.88
C GLN A 33 -9.92 -6.90 -27.40
N ALA A 34 -9.57 -5.91 -26.57
CA ALA A 34 -9.92 -5.90 -25.15
C ALA A 34 -11.45 -5.81 -24.95
N LEU A 35 -12.13 -4.92 -25.68
CA LEU A 35 -13.59 -4.79 -25.64
C LEU A 35 -14.30 -6.06 -26.14
N ARG A 36 -13.76 -6.75 -27.15
CA ARG A 36 -14.36 -7.97 -27.70
C ARG A 36 -14.49 -9.08 -26.66
N LEU A 37 -13.54 -9.18 -25.72
CA LEU A 37 -13.63 -10.13 -24.61
C LEU A 37 -14.80 -9.82 -23.67
N LYS A 38 -15.17 -8.55 -23.53
CA LYS A 38 -16.27 -8.08 -22.67
C LYS A 38 -17.63 -8.08 -23.37
N LEU A 39 -17.68 -7.71 -24.65
CA LEU A 39 -18.92 -7.54 -25.40
C LEU A 39 -19.46 -8.85 -25.99
N THR A 40 -18.70 -9.94 -25.98
CA THR A 40 -19.09 -11.27 -26.52
C THR A 40 -19.54 -11.31 -27.99
N LYS A 41 -19.54 -10.17 -28.69
CA LYS A 41 -19.87 -10.01 -30.11
C LYS A 41 -18.65 -9.50 -30.90
N LYS A 42 -18.54 -9.93 -32.16
CA LYS A 42 -17.51 -9.43 -33.08
C LYS A 42 -17.85 -8.01 -33.56
N ILE A 43 -16.90 -7.09 -33.42
CA ILE A 43 -16.97 -5.72 -33.94
C ILE A 43 -16.31 -5.73 -35.33
N ASN A 44 -17.11 -5.69 -36.40
CA ASN A 44 -16.62 -5.97 -37.75
C ASN A 44 -16.59 -4.74 -38.67
N THR A 45 -17.30 -3.67 -38.33
CA THR A 45 -17.40 -2.49 -39.21
C THR A 45 -16.73 -1.26 -38.63
N THR A 46 -16.13 -0.43 -39.48
CA THR A 46 -15.55 0.86 -39.10
C THR A 46 -16.59 1.78 -38.44
N SER A 47 -17.86 1.68 -38.84
CA SER A 47 -18.97 2.44 -38.22
C SER A 47 -19.24 2.01 -36.78
N GLN A 48 -19.23 0.69 -36.49
CA GLN A 48 -19.36 0.17 -35.12
C GLN A 48 -18.17 0.60 -34.26
N GLN A 49 -16.95 0.54 -34.81
CA GLN A 49 -15.75 0.98 -34.11
C GLN A 49 -15.80 2.47 -33.75
N ARG A 50 -16.14 3.35 -34.71
CA ARG A 50 -16.30 4.79 -34.44
C ARG A 50 -17.37 5.07 -33.39
N PHE A 51 -18.52 4.39 -33.51
CA PHE A 51 -19.60 4.49 -32.52
C PHE A 51 -19.13 4.11 -31.11
N LEU A 52 -18.51 2.93 -30.97
CA LEU A 52 -18.02 2.43 -29.70
C LEU A 52 -16.92 3.31 -29.11
N HIS A 53 -16.01 3.81 -29.94
CA HIS A 53 -14.93 4.70 -29.50
C HIS A 53 -15.51 6.00 -28.93
N HIS A 54 -16.39 6.67 -29.68
CA HIS A 54 -17.02 7.90 -29.23
C HIS A 54 -17.90 7.69 -27.99
N ARG A 55 -18.64 6.56 -27.92
CA ARG A 55 -19.46 6.25 -26.74
C ARG A 55 -18.61 6.01 -25.51
N LEU A 56 -17.49 5.31 -25.68
CA LEU A 56 -16.54 5.05 -24.60
C LEU A 56 -15.84 6.32 -24.11
N GLN A 57 -15.60 7.30 -25.01
CA GLN A 57 -15.12 8.64 -24.62
C GLN A 57 -16.12 9.33 -23.70
N LEU A 58 -17.40 9.39 -24.09
CA LEU A 58 -18.44 10.04 -23.32
C LEU A 58 -18.68 9.35 -21.97
N ILE A 59 -18.67 8.01 -21.93
CA ILE A 59 -18.80 7.24 -20.69
C ILE A 59 -17.62 7.50 -19.75
N ASP A 60 -16.38 7.56 -20.28
CA ASP A 60 -15.21 7.87 -19.46
C ASP A 60 -15.22 9.31 -18.95
N GLN A 61 -15.63 10.27 -19.79
CA GLN A 61 -15.79 11.66 -19.40
C GLN A 61 -16.85 11.80 -18.29
N GLN A 62 -18.03 11.19 -18.47
CA GLN A 62 -19.06 11.16 -17.43
C GLN A 62 -18.53 10.53 -16.14
N TYR A 63 -17.86 9.38 -16.23
CA TYR A 63 -17.29 8.71 -15.06
C TYR A 63 -16.30 9.59 -14.29
N ARG A 64 -15.47 10.38 -14.98
CA ARG A 64 -14.56 11.35 -14.34
C ARG A 64 -15.31 12.51 -13.71
N LEU A 65 -16.32 13.04 -14.38
CA LEU A 65 -17.15 14.13 -13.85
C LEU A 65 -17.91 13.68 -12.60
N ASP A 66 -18.48 12.47 -12.61
CA ASP A 66 -19.15 11.88 -11.46
C ASP A 66 -18.17 11.70 -10.29
N LEU A 67 -16.95 11.22 -10.55
CA LEU A 67 -15.89 11.15 -9.53
C LEU A 67 -15.55 12.54 -8.99
N HIS A 68 -15.48 13.56 -9.85
CA HIS A 68 -15.19 14.93 -9.46
C HIS A 68 -16.32 15.54 -8.62
N GLN A 69 -17.57 15.28 -8.98
CA GLN A 69 -18.73 15.72 -8.22
C GLN A 69 -18.75 15.09 -6.83
N ASN A 70 -18.57 13.77 -6.75
CA ASN A 70 -18.58 13.03 -5.48
C ASN A 70 -17.53 13.54 -4.50
N LEU A 71 -16.38 13.96 -5.01
CA LEU A 71 -15.41 14.69 -4.21
C LEU A 71 -15.99 15.96 -3.64
N TRP A 72 -16.44 16.89 -4.50
CA TRP A 72 -16.75 18.24 -4.03
C TRP A 72 -17.92 18.20 -3.04
N GLN A 73 -18.79 17.19 -3.18
CA GLN A 73 -19.84 16.89 -2.23
C GLN A 73 -19.27 16.46 -0.88
N SER A 74 -18.22 15.63 -0.89
CA SER A 74 -17.51 15.21 0.32
C SER A 74 -16.82 16.40 1.01
N TYR A 75 -16.24 17.32 0.24
CA TYR A 75 -15.70 18.57 0.79
C TYR A 75 -16.75 19.44 1.44
N LEU A 76 -17.88 19.64 0.77
CA LEU A 76 -18.99 20.38 1.34
C LEU A 76 -19.42 19.75 2.66
N SER A 77 -19.52 18.41 2.72
CA SER A 77 -19.90 17.73 3.96
C SER A 77 -18.88 17.90 5.09
N LEU A 78 -17.59 17.68 4.83
CA LEU A 78 -16.54 17.78 5.86
C LEU A 78 -16.33 19.23 6.32
N GLY A 79 -16.32 20.17 5.37
CA GLY A 79 -16.20 21.59 5.66
C GLY A 79 -17.36 22.07 6.51
N SER A 80 -18.60 21.77 6.12
CA SER A 80 -19.78 22.16 6.88
C SER A 80 -19.90 21.45 8.24
N GLU A 81 -19.45 20.19 8.37
CA GLU A 81 -19.52 19.45 9.64
C GLU A 81 -18.45 19.89 10.65
N HIS A 82 -17.28 20.33 10.20
CA HIS A 82 -16.13 20.58 11.06
C HIS A 82 -15.64 22.03 11.07
N GLU A 83 -16.28 22.91 10.32
CA GLU A 83 -15.87 24.31 10.10
C GLU A 83 -14.45 24.48 9.53
N ILE A 84 -13.84 23.40 9.04
CA ILE A 84 -12.47 23.37 8.54
C ILE A 84 -12.49 23.02 7.05
N TRP A 85 -11.95 23.91 6.23
CA TRP A 85 -11.74 23.63 4.80
C TRP A 85 -10.31 23.16 4.53
N ALA A 86 -10.14 22.38 3.46
CA ALA A 86 -8.81 22.11 2.93
C ALA A 86 -8.13 23.43 2.53
N ASN A 87 -6.81 23.57 2.73
CA ASN A 87 -6.10 24.83 2.45
C ASN A 87 -6.27 25.28 1.00
N GLN A 88 -6.41 24.32 0.09
CA GLN A 88 -6.68 24.60 -1.31
C GLN A 88 -8.05 25.23 -1.58
N VAL A 89 -9.09 24.92 -0.79
CA VAL A 89 -10.40 25.59 -0.92
C VAL A 89 -10.26 27.05 -0.50
N TYR A 90 -9.53 27.34 0.59
CA TYR A 90 -9.22 28.72 0.98
C TYR A 90 -8.45 29.46 -0.13
N LYS A 91 -7.42 28.83 -0.72
CA LYS A 91 -6.66 29.39 -1.84
C LYS A 91 -7.53 29.64 -3.08
N LEU A 92 -8.42 28.71 -3.44
CA LEU A 92 -9.28 28.82 -4.63
C LEU A 92 -10.44 29.78 -4.46
N ALA A 93 -11.03 29.82 -3.26
CA ALA A 93 -12.03 30.82 -2.88
C ALA A 93 -11.39 32.20 -2.70
N ASN A 94 -10.05 32.27 -2.65
CA ASN A 94 -9.27 33.47 -2.35
C ASN A 94 -9.74 34.14 -1.05
N SER A 95 -10.00 33.32 -0.03
CA SER A 95 -10.59 33.75 1.23
C SER A 95 -10.27 32.76 2.33
N ASN A 96 -10.15 33.25 3.57
CA ASN A 96 -10.12 32.42 4.78
C ASN A 96 -11.51 32.33 5.45
N ASP A 97 -12.51 33.01 4.89
CA ASP A 97 -13.87 33.04 5.41
C ASP A 97 -14.61 31.73 5.09
N HIS A 98 -15.27 31.18 6.10
CA HIS A 98 -15.94 29.89 6.02
C HIS A 98 -17.11 29.91 5.02
N GLU A 99 -17.96 30.95 5.07
CA GLU A 99 -19.12 31.07 4.20
C GLU A 99 -18.71 31.25 2.73
N GLN A 100 -17.66 32.04 2.48
CA GLN A 100 -17.11 32.22 1.13
C GLN A 100 -16.56 30.91 0.55
N CYS A 101 -15.89 30.09 1.37
CA CYS A 101 -15.42 28.77 0.96
C CYS A 101 -16.58 27.82 0.67
N GLN A 102 -17.61 27.81 1.52
CA GLN A 102 -18.81 27.01 1.32
C GLN A 102 -19.54 27.40 0.03
N HIS A 103 -19.67 28.70 -0.22
CA HIS A 103 -20.29 29.24 -1.42
C HIS A 103 -19.49 28.84 -2.69
N PHE A 104 -18.17 28.97 -2.65
CA PHE A 104 -17.29 28.54 -3.73
C PHE A 104 -17.48 27.05 -4.08
N VAL A 105 -17.45 26.17 -3.06
CA VAL A 105 -17.65 24.73 -3.22
C VAL A 105 -19.04 24.41 -3.81
N THR A 106 -20.08 25.11 -3.35
CA THR A 106 -21.45 24.94 -3.83
C THR A 106 -21.58 25.33 -5.30
N ASN A 107 -21.03 26.47 -5.69
CA ASN A 107 -21.02 26.91 -7.10
C ASN A 107 -20.26 25.92 -7.99
N ARG A 108 -19.17 25.36 -7.48
CA ARG A 108 -18.39 24.36 -8.19
C ARG A 108 -19.17 23.07 -8.45
N LEU A 109 -19.98 22.62 -7.48
CA LEU A 109 -20.88 21.48 -7.64
C LEU A 109 -21.96 21.72 -8.68
N ILE A 110 -22.52 22.93 -8.71
CA ILE A 110 -23.52 23.33 -9.72
C ILE A 110 -22.93 23.24 -11.12
N GLU A 111 -21.71 23.75 -11.32
CA GLU A 111 -21.02 23.67 -12.62
C GLU A 111 -20.72 22.23 -13.04
N LEU A 112 -20.32 21.36 -12.12
CA LEU A 112 -20.09 19.95 -12.42
C LEU A 112 -21.36 19.21 -12.81
N ASN A 113 -22.47 19.45 -12.11
CA ASN A 113 -23.78 18.92 -12.48
C ASN A 113 -24.15 19.31 -13.91
N ARG A 114 -23.95 20.58 -14.28
CA ARG A 114 -24.21 21.07 -15.63
C ARG A 114 -23.40 20.31 -16.70
N GLN A 115 -22.13 20.00 -16.42
CA GLN A 115 -21.27 19.23 -17.33
C GLN A 115 -21.69 17.74 -17.43
N ILE A 116 -22.14 17.15 -16.32
CA ILE A 116 -22.67 15.78 -16.28
C ILE A 116 -23.97 15.69 -17.09
N ASP A 117 -24.86 16.67 -16.94
CA ASP A 117 -26.10 16.76 -17.70
C ASP A 117 -25.83 16.88 -19.20
N GLN A 118 -24.83 17.70 -19.58
CA GLN A 118 -24.39 17.81 -20.97
C GLN A 118 -23.89 16.46 -21.52
N CYS A 119 -22.99 15.78 -20.81
CA CYS A 119 -22.52 14.44 -21.22
C CYS A 119 -23.66 13.43 -21.34
N THR A 120 -24.62 13.49 -20.41
CA THR A 120 -25.79 12.61 -20.41
C THR A 120 -26.67 12.84 -21.63
N ALA A 121 -26.91 14.11 -21.99
CA ALA A 121 -27.65 14.47 -23.20
C ALA A 121 -26.94 14.00 -24.49
N GLU A 122 -25.61 14.09 -24.55
CA GLU A 122 -24.81 13.59 -25.67
C GLU A 122 -24.90 12.06 -25.79
N LEU A 123 -24.81 11.32 -24.67
CA LEU A 123 -25.01 9.87 -24.64
C LEU A 123 -26.41 9.47 -25.12
N ILE A 124 -27.46 10.17 -24.69
CA ILE A 124 -28.84 9.93 -25.14
C ILE A 124 -28.98 10.19 -26.65
N THR A 125 -28.39 11.27 -27.15
CA THR A 125 -28.40 11.61 -28.57
C THR A 125 -27.72 10.52 -29.39
N GLN A 126 -26.59 10.01 -28.91
CA GLN A 126 -25.85 8.94 -29.56
C GLN A 126 -26.56 7.57 -29.45
N SER A 127 -27.47 7.36 -28.50
CA SER A 127 -28.26 6.11 -28.43
C SER A 127 -29.14 5.89 -29.66
N ARG A 128 -29.59 6.97 -30.33
CA ARG A 128 -30.48 6.92 -31.50
C ARG A 128 -29.85 6.24 -32.72
N PRO A 129 -28.60 6.55 -33.14
CA PRO A 129 -27.93 5.87 -34.25
C PRO A 129 -27.27 4.52 -33.87
N CYS A 130 -27.68 3.86 -32.77
CA CYS A 130 -27.06 2.61 -32.35
C CYS A 130 -27.13 1.53 -33.47
N PRO A 131 -25.99 0.97 -33.92
CA PRO A 131 -25.99 -0.06 -34.94
C PRO A 131 -26.78 -1.31 -34.50
N LYS A 132 -27.86 -1.67 -35.21
CA LYS A 132 -28.76 -2.82 -34.93
C LYS A 132 -28.05 -4.16 -34.69
N LYS A 133 -26.81 -4.32 -35.18
CA LYS A 133 -25.99 -5.54 -35.03
C LYS A 133 -25.24 -5.63 -33.68
N LEU A 134 -25.21 -4.57 -32.88
CA LEU A 134 -24.58 -4.56 -31.56
C LEU A 134 -25.51 -5.16 -30.48
N LEU A 135 -25.09 -5.09 -29.22
CA LEU A 135 -25.96 -5.38 -28.07
C LEU A 135 -27.03 -4.28 -27.94
N PRO A 136 -28.16 -4.56 -27.25
CA PRO A 136 -29.05 -3.51 -26.75
C PRO A 136 -28.24 -2.40 -26.07
N ILE A 137 -28.66 -1.15 -26.22
CA ILE A 137 -27.86 0.01 -25.81
C ILE A 137 -27.60 0.01 -24.30
N GLU A 138 -28.56 -0.48 -23.51
CA GLU A 138 -28.48 -0.61 -22.07
C GLU A 138 -27.41 -1.64 -21.65
N GLU A 139 -27.39 -2.79 -22.32
CA GLU A 139 -26.40 -3.84 -22.08
C GLU A 139 -25.00 -3.39 -22.52
N LEU A 140 -24.93 -2.69 -23.66
CA LEU A 140 -23.69 -2.11 -24.16
C LEU A 140 -23.10 -1.10 -23.17
N ASP A 141 -23.93 -0.17 -22.68
CA ASP A 141 -23.51 0.86 -21.73
C ASP A 141 -23.05 0.24 -20.42
N CYS A 142 -23.74 -0.79 -19.94
CA CYS A 142 -23.32 -1.55 -18.76
C CYS A 142 -21.90 -2.13 -18.95
N LYS A 143 -21.63 -2.78 -20.09
CA LYS A 143 -20.30 -3.36 -20.40
C LYS A 143 -19.21 -2.32 -20.60
N LEU A 144 -19.53 -1.19 -21.22
CA LEU A 144 -18.57 -0.10 -21.38
C LEU A 144 -18.26 0.57 -20.04
N LYS A 145 -19.26 0.78 -19.17
CA LYS A 145 -19.06 1.28 -17.80
C LYS A 145 -18.21 0.33 -16.95
N GLU A 146 -18.48 -0.98 -17.01
CA GLU A 146 -17.63 -2.01 -16.37
C GLU A 146 -16.18 -1.88 -16.85
N PHE A 147 -15.96 -1.77 -18.17
CA PHE A 147 -14.63 -1.65 -18.75
C PHE A 147 -13.91 -0.38 -18.30
N VAL A 148 -14.57 0.79 -18.32
CA VAL A 148 -14.01 2.05 -17.83
C VAL A 148 -13.64 1.94 -16.35
N SER A 149 -14.54 1.39 -15.52
CA SER A 149 -14.30 1.19 -14.10
C SER A 149 -13.07 0.31 -13.84
N GLU A 150 -12.89 -0.78 -14.60
CA GLU A 150 -11.71 -1.64 -14.52
C GLU A 150 -10.42 -0.89 -14.90
N GLN A 151 -10.45 -0.09 -15.98
CA GLN A 151 -9.28 0.70 -16.39
C GLN A 151 -8.92 1.78 -15.35
N GLN A 152 -9.92 2.32 -14.64
CA GLN A 152 -9.74 3.39 -13.66
C GLN A 152 -9.61 2.88 -12.21
N THR A 153 -9.68 1.57 -11.97
CA THR A 153 -9.65 0.97 -10.62
C THR A 153 -8.40 1.35 -9.83
N HIS A 154 -7.23 1.46 -10.48
CA HIS A 154 -6.00 1.89 -9.83
C HIS A 154 -6.11 3.34 -9.32
N LEU A 155 -6.71 4.22 -10.11
CA LEU A 155 -6.91 5.62 -9.74
C LEU A 155 -7.83 5.71 -8.52
N VAL A 156 -8.96 4.99 -8.53
CA VAL A 156 -9.88 4.88 -7.38
C VAL A 156 -9.15 4.36 -6.14
N LYS A 157 -8.40 3.26 -6.23
CA LYS A 157 -7.64 2.72 -5.08
C LYS A 157 -6.62 3.70 -4.53
N LYS A 158 -5.88 4.38 -5.41
CA LYS A 158 -4.85 5.35 -5.05
C LYS A 158 -5.46 6.54 -4.33
N ILE A 159 -6.60 7.03 -4.82
CA ILE A 159 -7.27 8.15 -4.18
C ILE A 159 -7.87 7.68 -2.85
N ASN A 160 -8.52 6.53 -2.76
CA ASN A 160 -9.09 6.02 -1.51
C ASN A 160 -8.04 5.91 -0.39
N ALA A 161 -6.87 5.33 -0.69
CA ALA A 161 -5.78 5.19 0.29
C ALA A 161 -5.23 6.53 0.79
N ARG A 162 -5.47 7.61 0.04
CA ARG A 162 -5.00 8.96 0.35
C ARG A 162 -5.95 9.73 1.26
N LEU A 163 -7.25 9.54 1.10
CA LEU A 163 -8.26 10.16 1.96
C LEU A 163 -8.23 9.59 3.35
N ILE A 164 -7.99 8.28 3.46
CA ILE A 164 -7.86 7.62 4.75
C ILE A 164 -6.75 8.32 5.53
N ARG A 165 -5.59 8.57 4.90
CA ARG A 165 -4.51 9.32 5.54
C ARG A 165 -4.90 10.76 5.88
N TYR A 166 -5.62 11.46 5.00
CA TYR A 166 -6.07 12.82 5.27
C TYR A 166 -7.06 12.89 6.45
N GLN A 167 -8.00 11.96 6.51
CA GLN A 167 -8.91 11.77 7.64
C GLN A 167 -8.13 11.48 8.92
N ASP A 168 -7.19 10.54 8.87
CA ASP A 168 -6.34 10.20 10.02
C ASP A 168 -5.59 11.45 10.53
N MET A 169 -5.08 12.29 9.63
CA MET A 169 -4.38 13.52 9.98
C MET A 169 -5.31 14.61 10.55
N ILE A 170 -6.54 14.74 10.05
CA ILE A 170 -7.55 15.65 10.62
C ILE A 170 -7.93 15.20 12.02
N GLU A 171 -8.23 13.91 12.19
CA GLU A 171 -8.61 13.34 13.49
C GLU A 171 -7.46 13.47 14.48
N GLU A 172 -6.22 13.22 14.05
CA GLU A 172 -5.03 13.40 14.88
C GLU A 172 -4.79 14.87 15.24
N LYS A 173 -5.04 15.82 14.32
CA LYS A 173 -4.99 17.26 14.60
C LYS A 173 -6.06 17.69 15.62
N LYS A 174 -7.32 17.26 15.45
CA LYS A 174 -8.41 17.51 16.42
C LYS A 174 -8.04 16.95 17.79
N LEU A 175 -7.46 15.76 17.79
CA LEU A 175 -7.03 15.07 18.99
C LEU A 175 -5.90 15.81 19.71
N PHE A 176 -4.94 16.40 18.98
CA PHE A 176 -3.95 17.30 19.58
C PHE A 176 -4.55 18.64 20.07
N GLN A 177 -5.53 19.19 19.37
CA GLN A 177 -6.27 20.38 19.84
C GLN A 177 -7.06 20.09 21.11
N ILE A 178 -7.63 18.89 21.25
CA ILE A 178 -8.26 18.44 22.49
C ILE A 178 -7.20 18.31 23.59
N LEU A 179 -6.05 17.67 23.29
CA LEU A 179 -4.95 17.53 24.24
C LEU A 179 -4.44 18.89 24.77
N SER A 180 -4.38 19.92 23.93
CA SER A 180 -3.91 21.25 24.34
C SER A 180 -4.84 21.97 25.33
N THR A 181 -6.10 21.53 25.47
CA THR A 181 -7.04 22.07 26.46
C THR A 181 -6.80 21.56 27.89
N TYR A 182 -6.01 20.49 28.05
CA TYR A 182 -5.71 19.93 29.38
C TYR A 182 -4.55 20.66 30.08
N THR A 183 -4.44 20.46 31.40
CA THR A 183 -3.33 20.93 32.23
C THR A 183 -2.03 20.17 31.91
N LEU A 184 -1.43 20.53 30.79
CA LEU A 184 -0.11 20.07 30.35
C LEU A 184 0.99 21.01 30.85
N THR A 185 2.20 20.47 31.04
CA THR A 185 3.36 21.31 31.30
C THR A 185 3.65 22.21 30.09
N ASN A 186 4.29 23.36 30.30
CA ASN A 186 4.65 24.26 29.19
C ASN A 186 5.49 23.55 28.12
N ILE A 187 6.32 22.58 28.51
CA ILE A 187 7.13 21.77 27.60
C ILE A 187 6.24 20.83 26.77
N GLN A 188 5.27 20.16 27.40
CA GLN A 188 4.34 19.28 26.69
C GLN A 188 3.44 20.05 25.71
N LYS A 189 2.97 21.25 26.08
CA LYS A 189 2.19 22.13 25.19
C LYS A 189 3.00 22.53 23.96
N ASP A 190 4.24 22.96 24.16
CA ASP A 190 5.15 23.36 23.09
C ASP A 190 5.47 22.19 22.12
N ILE A 191 5.61 20.95 22.64
CA ILE A 191 5.76 19.77 21.78
C ILE A 191 4.48 19.45 21.01
N ILE A 192 3.31 19.56 21.65
CA ILE A 192 2.01 19.34 20.99
C ILE A 192 1.80 20.38 19.87
N ASP A 193 2.10 21.65 20.11
CA ASP A 193 2.02 22.70 19.10
C ASP A 193 2.97 22.43 17.92
N ARG A 194 4.18 21.92 18.19
CA ARG A 194 5.08 21.44 17.13
C ARG A 194 4.50 20.27 16.34
N LEU A 195 3.89 19.29 17.02
CA LEU A 195 3.26 18.12 16.37
C LEU A 195 2.08 18.55 15.49
N ILE A 196 1.25 19.49 15.96
CA ILE A 196 0.15 20.10 15.18
C ILE A 196 0.72 20.80 13.94
N ASN A 197 1.76 21.62 14.10
CA ASN A 197 2.39 22.35 13.01
C ASN A 197 3.01 21.40 11.96
N LEU A 198 3.68 20.33 12.41
CA LEU A 198 4.24 19.32 11.51
C LEU A 198 3.15 18.59 10.73
N ARG A 199 2.04 18.22 11.37
CA ARG A 199 0.89 17.62 10.67
C ARG A 199 0.26 18.59 9.68
N GLN A 200 0.17 19.87 10.03
CA GLN A 200 -0.30 20.92 9.13
C GLN A 200 0.59 21.04 7.87
N LYS A 201 1.91 21.04 8.03
CA LYS A 201 2.87 21.05 6.91
C LYS A 201 2.80 19.79 6.06
N GLN A 202 2.60 18.63 6.67
CA GLN A 202 2.40 17.39 5.93
C GLN A 202 1.10 17.40 5.13
N LEU A 203 0.04 17.99 5.67
CA LEU A 203 -1.23 18.18 4.95
C LEU A 203 -1.00 19.08 3.74
N GLU A 204 -0.26 20.18 3.90
CA GLU A 204 0.08 21.10 2.81
C GLU A 204 0.86 20.41 1.67
N VAL A 205 1.95 19.69 1.98
CA VAL A 205 2.73 18.94 0.96
C VAL A 205 1.89 17.87 0.29
N PHE A 206 1.03 17.20 1.04
CA PHE A 206 0.16 16.18 0.52
C PHE A 206 -0.90 16.75 -0.44
N GLU A 207 -1.49 17.88 -0.08
CA GLU A 207 -2.41 18.62 -0.94
C GLU A 207 -1.71 19.08 -2.22
N GLU A 208 -0.46 19.56 -2.14
CA GLU A 208 0.34 19.95 -3.31
C GLU A 208 0.65 18.76 -4.23
N LEU A 209 1.05 17.61 -3.68
CA LEU A 209 1.27 16.39 -4.47
C LEU A 209 -0.02 15.90 -5.13
N LEU A 210 -1.14 15.94 -4.41
CA LEU A 210 -2.43 15.52 -4.93
C LEU A 210 -2.88 16.45 -6.07
N GLN A 211 -2.64 17.75 -5.93
CA GLN A 211 -2.86 18.73 -7.00
C GLN A 211 -2.00 18.42 -8.22
N PHE A 212 -0.69 18.23 -8.02
CA PHE A 212 0.24 17.94 -9.10
C PHE A 212 -0.20 16.68 -9.86
N GLU A 213 -0.48 15.59 -9.16
CA GLU A 213 -0.90 14.36 -9.82
C GLU A 213 -2.27 14.45 -10.49
N THR A 214 -3.18 15.26 -9.94
CA THR A 214 -4.45 15.57 -10.61
C THR A 214 -4.18 16.33 -11.90
N GLN A 215 -3.31 17.33 -11.87
CA GLN A 215 -2.84 18.06 -13.04
C GLN A 215 -2.23 17.09 -14.07
N VAL A 216 -1.34 16.18 -13.67
CA VAL A 216 -0.79 15.14 -14.56
C VAL A 216 -1.87 14.25 -15.16
N SER A 217 -2.84 13.80 -14.34
CA SER A 217 -3.90 12.86 -14.77
C SER A 217 -4.89 13.52 -15.73
N MET A 218 -5.06 14.84 -15.62
CA MET A 218 -5.81 15.67 -16.54
C MET A 218 -4.98 16.21 -17.71
N GLU A 219 -3.68 15.92 -17.75
CA GLU A 219 -2.71 16.48 -18.70
C GLU A 219 -2.56 18.02 -18.64
N LEU A 220 -2.96 18.64 -17.53
CA LEU A 220 -2.79 20.06 -17.22
C LEU A 220 -1.38 20.35 -16.66
N LEU A 221 -0.33 19.98 -17.39
CA LEU A 221 1.04 20.27 -16.98
C LEU A 221 1.34 21.77 -17.11
N SER A 222 2.27 22.30 -16.31
CA SER A 222 2.77 23.68 -16.45
C SER A 222 3.20 23.95 -17.90
N GLU A 223 3.06 25.20 -18.37
CA GLU A 223 3.57 25.65 -19.68
C GLU A 223 5.07 25.29 -19.87
N ASP A 224 5.81 25.14 -18.78
CA ASP A 224 7.20 24.64 -18.80
C ASP A 224 7.35 23.26 -19.45
N PHE A 225 6.33 22.39 -19.35
CA PHE A 225 6.27 21.10 -20.02
C PHE A 225 5.91 21.20 -21.50
N ASP A 226 5.30 22.30 -21.93
CA ASP A 226 4.99 22.59 -23.33
C ASP A 226 6.16 23.29 -24.03
N HIS A 227 7.04 23.97 -23.30
CA HIS A 227 8.30 24.46 -23.84
C HIS A 227 9.24 23.32 -24.30
N LEU A 228 9.16 22.14 -23.66
CA LEU A 228 9.79 20.91 -24.17
C LEU A 228 9.23 20.48 -25.52
N GLU A 229 7.95 20.76 -25.81
CA GLU A 229 7.32 20.57 -27.12
C GLU A 229 7.70 21.67 -28.11
N MET A 230 7.89 22.92 -27.65
CA MET A 230 8.41 24.00 -28.50
C MET A 230 9.86 23.77 -28.92
N PHE A 231 10.67 23.11 -28.09
CA PHE A 231 12.01 22.64 -28.48
C PHE A 231 11.94 21.63 -29.66
N ILE A 232 10.75 21.09 -29.99
CA ILE A 232 10.47 20.18 -31.11
C ILE A 232 10.13 20.92 -32.40
N ALA A 233 9.87 22.23 -32.36
CA ALA A 233 9.37 22.96 -33.52
C ALA A 233 10.20 22.64 -34.79
N PRO A 234 9.57 22.56 -35.97
CA PRO A 234 10.07 21.79 -37.12
C PRO A 234 11.27 22.40 -37.86
N THR A 235 12.14 23.15 -37.21
CA THR A 235 12.99 24.12 -37.90
C THR A 235 14.08 23.56 -38.80
N LEU A 236 14.37 22.24 -38.86
CA LEU A 236 15.53 21.77 -39.65
C LEU A 236 15.37 20.48 -40.47
N TYR A 237 14.37 19.61 -40.26
CA TYR A 237 14.37 18.30 -40.96
C TYR A 237 13.69 18.29 -42.32
N SER A 238 12.65 19.10 -42.54
CA SER A 238 11.93 19.11 -43.83
C SER A 238 12.75 19.67 -44.98
N CYS A 239 13.78 20.47 -44.68
CA CYS A 239 14.61 21.13 -45.69
C CYS A 239 15.80 20.26 -46.15
N ILE A 240 16.23 19.29 -45.33
CA ILE A 240 17.52 18.58 -45.50
C ILE A 240 17.33 17.14 -45.97
N VAL A 241 16.23 16.47 -45.60
CA VAL A 241 16.03 15.05 -45.90
C VAL A 241 14.84 14.87 -46.85
N LYS A 242 15.12 14.55 -48.12
CA LYS A 242 14.09 14.24 -49.15
C LYS A 242 13.38 12.90 -48.90
N ASP A 243 13.90 12.06 -48.00
CA ASP A 243 13.32 10.76 -47.65
C ASP A 243 12.19 10.92 -46.60
N HIS A 244 10.96 10.68 -47.05
CA HIS A 244 9.76 10.73 -46.23
C HIS A 244 9.77 9.68 -45.10
N LEU A 245 10.31 8.47 -45.35
CA LEU A 245 10.31 7.38 -44.38
C LEU A 245 11.31 7.64 -43.25
N LEU A 246 12.50 8.15 -43.59
CA LEU A 246 13.49 8.57 -42.61
C LEU A 246 12.97 9.74 -41.75
N THR A 247 12.31 10.71 -42.38
CA THR A 247 11.67 11.83 -41.68
C THR A 247 10.59 11.37 -40.70
N MET A 248 9.77 10.38 -41.07
CA MET A 248 8.77 9.81 -40.18
C MET A 248 9.39 9.06 -39.00
N THR A 249 10.43 8.26 -39.26
CA THR A 249 11.16 7.50 -38.24
C THR A 249 11.80 8.43 -37.20
N LEU A 250 12.44 9.52 -37.67
CA LEU A 250 13.06 10.52 -36.79
C LEU A 250 12.02 11.29 -35.96
N LYS A 251 10.88 11.66 -36.55
CA LYS A 251 9.75 12.27 -35.83
C LYS A 251 9.23 11.34 -34.72
N GLN A 252 9.06 10.06 -35.01
CA GLN A 252 8.59 9.08 -34.02
C GLN A 252 9.61 8.83 -32.91
N LYS A 253 10.92 8.75 -33.23
CA LYS A 253 11.99 8.60 -32.24
C LYS A 253 12.06 9.81 -31.30
N ARG A 254 11.98 11.03 -31.85
CA ARG A 254 11.98 12.28 -31.07
C ARG A 254 10.75 12.40 -30.16
N TYR A 255 9.56 12.05 -30.68
CA TYR A 255 8.34 12.00 -29.88
C TYR A 255 8.50 11.04 -28.69
N LYS A 256 9.03 9.82 -28.90
CA LYS A 256 9.29 8.86 -27.82
C LYS A 256 10.26 9.40 -26.78
N THR A 257 11.38 10.00 -27.21
CA THR A 257 12.37 10.60 -26.30
C THR A 257 11.75 11.68 -25.42
N ILE A 258 10.81 12.46 -25.94
CA ILE A 258 10.23 13.58 -25.19
C ILE A 258 9.15 13.10 -24.23
N GLN A 259 8.36 12.11 -24.62
CA GLN A 259 7.47 11.44 -23.67
C GLN A 259 8.27 10.82 -22.51
N GLU A 260 9.47 10.28 -22.79
CA GLU A 260 10.36 9.76 -21.76
C GLU A 260 10.93 10.86 -20.85
N ILE A 261 11.33 12.00 -21.40
CA ILE A 261 11.81 13.16 -20.63
C ILE A 261 10.69 13.71 -19.76
N LYS A 262 9.49 13.93 -20.32
CA LYS A 262 8.29 14.34 -19.55
C LYS A 262 8.03 13.36 -18.41
N ARG A 263 8.13 12.06 -18.66
CA ARG A 263 7.98 11.02 -17.63
C ARG A 263 9.02 11.11 -16.53
N ILE A 264 10.30 11.26 -16.88
CA ILE A 264 11.38 11.40 -15.90
C ILE A 264 11.15 12.65 -15.04
N TRP A 265 10.77 13.75 -15.68
CA TRP A 265 10.57 15.02 -14.99
C TRP A 265 9.38 14.97 -14.04
N LEU A 266 8.26 14.37 -14.46
CA LEU A 266 7.12 14.08 -13.60
C LEU A 266 7.48 13.24 -12.38
N ASN A 267 8.30 12.21 -12.57
CA ASN A 267 8.77 11.38 -11.45
C ASN A 267 9.65 12.20 -10.50
N ILE A 268 10.51 13.09 -11.00
CA ILE A 268 11.33 13.95 -10.14
C ILE A 268 10.45 14.87 -9.27
N TYR A 269 9.39 15.44 -9.81
CA TYR A 269 8.45 16.26 -9.03
C TYR A 269 7.72 15.42 -7.97
N ILE A 270 7.20 14.24 -8.33
CA ILE A 270 6.55 13.33 -7.36
C ILE A 270 7.53 12.92 -6.26
N ASP A 271 8.75 12.55 -6.64
CA ASP A 271 9.81 12.16 -5.70
C ASP A 271 10.17 13.33 -4.77
N ALA A 272 10.22 14.57 -5.27
CA ALA A 272 10.50 15.75 -4.46
C ALA A 272 9.43 15.96 -3.36
N TYR A 273 8.14 15.86 -3.72
CA TYR A 273 7.04 15.92 -2.76
C TYR A 273 7.09 14.75 -1.77
N GLU A 274 7.40 13.54 -2.23
CA GLU A 274 7.51 12.37 -1.37
C GLU A 274 8.67 12.51 -0.38
N ILE A 275 9.82 13.03 -0.81
CA ILE A 275 10.98 13.33 0.05
C ILE A 275 10.60 14.37 1.10
N GLN A 276 9.93 15.46 0.71
CA GLN A 276 9.51 16.51 1.63
C GLN A 276 8.51 15.98 2.67
N TYR A 277 7.54 15.16 2.23
CA TYR A 277 6.59 14.50 3.12
C TYR A 277 7.30 13.54 4.10
N GLN A 278 8.25 12.74 3.61
CA GLN A 278 9.05 11.84 4.44
C GLN A 278 9.90 12.60 5.46
N ASP A 279 10.46 13.76 5.10
CA ASP A 279 11.22 14.60 6.02
C ASP A 279 10.33 15.10 7.17
N TYR A 280 9.13 15.63 6.86
CA TYR A 280 8.18 16.01 7.90
C TYR A 280 7.70 14.82 8.74
N GLU A 281 7.55 13.63 8.16
CA GLU A 281 7.21 12.41 8.92
C GLU A 281 8.34 12.00 9.86
N HIS A 282 9.60 12.18 9.45
CA HIS A 282 10.76 11.96 10.32
C HIS A 282 10.88 13.01 11.43
N GLN A 283 10.55 14.27 11.15
CA GLN A 283 10.46 15.32 12.17
C GLN A 283 9.33 15.00 13.16
N TYR A 284 8.15 14.63 12.65
CA TYR A 284 6.98 14.28 13.45
C TYR A 284 7.28 13.10 14.39
N LYS A 285 7.88 12.01 13.89
CA LYS A 285 8.27 10.86 14.73
C LYS A 285 9.26 11.23 15.82
N ARG A 286 10.23 12.10 15.53
CA ARG A 286 11.19 12.58 16.53
C ARG A 286 10.51 13.37 17.64
N GLU A 287 9.64 14.31 17.28
CA GLU A 287 8.88 15.09 18.27
C GLU A 287 7.92 14.19 19.07
N LEU A 288 7.31 13.20 18.43
CA LEU A 288 6.42 12.26 19.09
C LEU A 288 7.18 11.35 20.07
N ASP A 289 8.39 10.90 19.71
CA ASP A 289 9.25 10.14 20.62
C ASP A 289 9.77 11.00 21.78
N ASN A 290 10.08 12.28 21.53
CA ASN A 290 10.40 13.25 22.58
C ASN A 290 9.21 13.43 23.54
N PHE A 291 7.99 13.56 23.01
CA PHE A 291 6.77 13.62 23.80
C PHE A 291 6.64 12.37 24.69
N LYS A 292 6.78 11.17 24.12
CA LYS A 292 6.74 9.91 24.87
C LYS A 292 7.78 9.85 25.98
N LEU A 293 9.02 10.29 25.71
CA LEU A 293 10.10 10.27 26.68
C LEU A 293 9.81 11.21 27.87
N ILE A 294 9.32 12.41 27.59
CA ILE A 294 8.98 13.40 28.61
C ILE A 294 7.78 12.92 29.43
N SER A 295 6.74 12.40 28.78
CA SER A 295 5.58 11.81 29.46
C SER A 295 5.92 10.57 30.28
N ALA A 296 6.94 9.80 29.90
CA ALA A 296 7.39 8.63 30.67
C ALA A 296 8.26 9.00 31.89
N ASN A 297 8.96 10.14 31.84
CA ASN A 297 9.84 10.60 32.93
C ASN A 297 9.10 11.47 33.97
N ASP A 298 7.99 12.11 33.59
CA ASP A 298 7.12 12.81 34.52
C ASP A 298 6.34 11.80 35.37
N ASN A 299 6.97 11.31 36.45
CA ASN A 299 6.30 10.63 37.57
C ASN A 299 5.26 11.53 38.29
N GLN A 300 5.14 12.80 37.87
CA GLN A 300 4.15 13.79 38.32
C GLN A 300 2.98 13.97 37.34
N ILE A 301 2.75 13.04 36.40
CA ILE A 301 1.37 12.84 35.91
C ILE A 301 0.59 12.32 37.13
N ASN A 302 0.11 13.25 37.95
CA ASN A 302 -0.67 12.95 39.14
C ASN A 302 -1.76 11.94 38.78
N GLU A 303 -1.91 10.96 39.66
CA GLU A 303 -2.83 9.81 39.65
C GLU A 303 -4.33 10.18 39.51
N ALA A 304 -4.64 11.45 39.32
CA ALA A 304 -5.96 11.96 39.01
C ALA A 304 -5.92 12.74 37.68
N THR A 305 -6.71 12.30 36.70
CA THR A 305 -7.25 13.14 35.61
C THR A 305 -6.34 13.51 34.43
N LEU A 306 -5.59 12.54 33.89
CA LEU A 306 -5.57 12.49 32.42
C LEU A 306 -6.74 11.59 32.06
N PRO A 307 -7.85 12.10 31.47
CA PRO A 307 -8.95 11.26 31.05
C PRO A 307 -8.58 10.57 29.73
N ILE A 308 -7.41 9.90 29.73
CA ILE A 308 -6.97 8.98 28.70
C ILE A 308 -8.04 7.90 28.53
N ASP A 309 -8.67 7.50 29.62
CA ASP A 309 -9.79 6.57 29.64
C ASP A 309 -10.98 7.08 28.79
N SER A 310 -11.38 8.36 28.91
CA SER A 310 -12.44 8.93 28.06
C SER A 310 -12.00 9.15 26.61
N PHE A 311 -10.72 9.42 26.41
CA PHE A 311 -10.09 9.63 25.11
C PHE A 311 -9.97 8.32 24.31
N MET A 312 -9.70 7.20 24.99
CA MET A 312 -9.59 5.87 24.43
C MET A 312 -10.96 5.30 24.03
N THR A 313 -12.01 5.64 24.80
CA THR A 313 -13.41 5.37 24.39
C THR A 313 -13.80 6.24 23.19
N GLY A 314 -13.69 5.68 21.99
CA GLY A 314 -14.13 6.32 20.74
C GLY A 314 -12.99 6.74 19.81
N SER A 315 -11.74 6.58 20.21
CA SER A 315 -10.61 6.88 19.33
C SER A 315 -10.59 5.97 18.09
N PRO A 316 -10.39 6.51 16.87
CA PRO A 316 -10.29 5.70 15.66
C PRO A 316 -9.15 4.67 15.75
N LYS A 317 -9.45 3.41 15.41
CA LYS A 317 -8.43 2.36 15.27
C LYS A 317 -7.48 2.72 14.12
N GLY A 318 -6.17 2.69 14.37
CA GLY A 318 -5.13 2.92 13.35
C GLY A 318 -4.40 4.25 13.44
N LEU A 319 -4.83 5.16 14.34
CA LEU A 319 -4.06 6.37 14.64
C LEU A 319 -2.81 6.02 15.47
N VAL A 320 -1.64 6.48 15.03
CA VAL A 320 -0.35 6.17 15.65
C VAL A 320 -0.29 6.65 17.11
N LEU A 321 -0.87 7.81 17.41
CA LEU A 321 -0.95 8.33 18.77
C LEU A 321 -1.91 7.51 19.64
N SER A 322 -3.08 7.13 19.13
CA SER A 322 -4.03 6.27 19.85
C SER A 322 -3.40 4.91 20.17
N GLU A 323 -2.70 4.30 19.21
CA GLU A 323 -1.93 3.07 19.44
C GLU A 323 -0.81 3.26 20.47
N THR A 324 -0.14 4.42 20.45
CA THR A 324 0.89 4.76 21.43
C THR A 324 0.31 4.87 22.84
N LEU A 325 -0.80 5.60 22.99
CA LEU A 325 -1.48 5.78 24.27
C LEU A 325 -2.02 4.44 24.79
N CYS A 326 -2.59 3.60 23.91
CA CYS A 326 -2.92 2.21 24.23
C CYS A 326 -1.71 1.45 24.78
N HIS A 327 -0.53 1.59 24.16
CA HIS A 327 0.68 0.90 24.59
C HIS A 327 1.21 1.39 25.93
N ILE A 328 1.20 2.70 26.19
CA ILE A 328 1.60 3.29 27.47
C ILE A 328 0.69 2.76 28.56
N TYR A 329 -0.61 2.77 28.30
CA TYR A 329 -1.61 2.28 29.23
C TYR A 329 -1.47 0.76 29.50
N ALA A 330 -1.36 -0.05 28.44
CA ALA A 330 -1.13 -1.50 28.57
C ALA A 330 0.21 -1.83 29.26
N PHE A 331 1.22 -0.94 29.15
CA PHE A 331 2.50 -1.10 29.85
C PHE A 331 2.35 -0.86 31.36
N HIS A 332 1.55 0.12 31.78
CA HIS A 332 1.22 0.33 33.19
C HIS A 332 0.57 -0.92 33.80
N TRP A 333 -0.43 -1.47 33.10
CA TRP A 333 -1.08 -2.72 33.46
C TRP A 333 -0.13 -3.91 33.53
N GLN A 334 0.75 -4.02 32.55
CA GLN A 334 1.81 -5.03 32.57
C GLN A 334 2.65 -4.91 33.84
N LYS A 335 3.06 -3.71 34.26
CA LYS A 335 3.87 -3.52 35.47
C LYS A 335 3.14 -4.04 36.71
N LEU A 336 1.88 -3.66 36.89
CA LEU A 336 1.06 -4.11 38.02
C LEU A 336 0.86 -5.63 38.03
N LEU A 337 0.59 -6.23 36.87
CA LEU A 337 0.47 -7.69 36.74
C LEU A 337 1.79 -8.40 37.05
N LEU A 338 2.91 -7.89 36.54
CA LEU A 338 4.24 -8.46 36.78
C LEU A 338 4.65 -8.39 38.25
N GLU A 339 4.25 -7.36 39.00
CA GLU A 339 4.47 -7.28 40.45
C GLU A 339 3.72 -8.37 41.23
N LYS A 340 2.59 -8.85 40.70
CA LYS A 340 1.79 -9.95 41.30
C LYS A 340 2.21 -11.34 40.81
N LEU A 341 2.85 -11.43 39.64
CA LEU A 341 3.34 -12.68 39.05
C LEU A 341 4.67 -13.10 39.69
N SER A 342 4.76 -14.36 40.11
CA SER A 342 6.05 -14.93 40.52
C SER A 342 6.74 -15.48 39.27
N LEU A 343 7.64 -14.69 38.70
CA LEU A 343 8.24 -14.92 37.38
C LEU A 343 9.06 -16.21 37.24
N GLN A 344 9.37 -16.93 38.33
CA GLN A 344 10.23 -18.10 38.25
C GLN A 344 9.57 -19.32 37.58
N THR A 345 8.24 -19.39 37.52
CA THR A 345 7.51 -20.53 36.92
C THR A 345 6.34 -20.13 36.03
N GLN A 346 6.25 -18.85 35.67
CA GLN A 346 5.13 -18.29 34.92
C GLN A 346 5.64 -17.61 33.65
N PHE A 347 5.03 -17.93 32.52
CA PHE A 347 5.24 -17.21 31.27
C PHE A 347 4.40 -15.94 31.25
N PHE A 348 4.97 -14.86 30.74
CA PHE A 348 4.28 -13.62 30.44
C PHE A 348 4.72 -13.13 29.05
N GLY A 349 3.76 -12.71 28.24
CA GLY A 349 3.98 -12.12 26.93
C GLY A 349 2.95 -11.04 26.66
N ARG A 350 3.39 -9.92 26.10
CA ARG A 350 2.50 -8.86 25.62
C ARG A 350 2.80 -8.55 24.17
N CYS A 351 1.76 -8.40 23.37
CA CYS A 351 1.85 -7.88 22.02
C CYS A 351 0.75 -6.84 21.84
N GLN A 352 1.15 -5.58 21.66
CA GLN A 352 0.23 -4.43 21.59
C GLN A 352 -0.71 -4.39 22.81
N ASN A 353 -2.01 -4.54 22.58
CA ASN A 353 -3.08 -4.56 23.59
C ASN A 353 -3.46 -5.98 24.05
N GLN A 354 -2.78 -7.03 23.57
CA GLN A 354 -3.01 -8.42 23.99
C GLN A 354 -1.96 -8.85 25.01
N ILE A 355 -2.42 -9.44 26.11
CA ILE A 355 -1.58 -10.00 27.17
C ILE A 355 -1.86 -11.50 27.28
N PHE A 356 -0.80 -12.29 27.35
CA PHE A 356 -0.83 -13.73 27.61
C PHE A 356 0.07 -14.03 28.80
N PHE A 357 -0.43 -14.80 29.75
CA PHE A 357 0.39 -15.33 30.84
C PHE A 357 -0.13 -16.66 31.35
N THR A 358 0.73 -17.42 31.99
CA THR A 358 0.35 -18.63 32.72
C THR A 358 0.17 -18.32 34.20
N TRP A 359 -0.84 -18.92 34.82
CA TRP A 359 -1.16 -18.69 36.22
C TRP A 359 -1.09 -20.00 37.01
N ASN A 360 -0.33 -19.99 38.12
CA ASN A 360 -0.07 -21.18 38.93
C ASN A 360 -0.81 -21.15 40.29
N ARG A 361 -1.62 -20.12 40.55
CA ARG A 361 -2.48 -20.04 41.74
C ARG A 361 -3.93 -20.40 41.36
N SER A 362 -4.85 -20.35 42.31
CA SER A 362 -6.25 -20.60 42.05
C SER A 362 -6.83 -19.57 41.07
N THR A 363 -7.83 -20.01 40.28
CA THR A 363 -8.60 -19.12 39.40
C THR A 363 -9.26 -17.99 40.18
N ASN A 364 -9.72 -18.24 41.41
CA ASN A 364 -10.32 -17.21 42.26
C ASN A 364 -9.34 -16.08 42.59
N ALA A 365 -8.10 -16.41 42.94
CA ALA A 365 -7.07 -15.39 43.20
C ALA A 365 -6.76 -14.56 41.93
N LEU A 366 -6.87 -15.16 40.75
CA LEU A 366 -6.74 -14.42 39.49
C LEU A 366 -7.93 -13.48 39.28
N LEU A 367 -9.16 -13.97 39.48
CA LEU A 367 -10.37 -13.17 39.32
C LEU A 367 -10.42 -11.99 40.30
N GLU A 368 -9.99 -12.17 41.55
CA GLU A 368 -9.88 -11.08 42.53
C GLU A 368 -8.93 -9.98 42.05
N ILE A 369 -7.77 -10.35 41.49
CA ILE A 369 -6.80 -9.40 40.94
C ILE A 369 -7.41 -8.66 39.74
N LEU A 370 -8.06 -9.38 38.83
CA LEU A 370 -8.69 -8.80 37.64
C LEU A 370 -9.88 -7.89 37.98
N GLN A 371 -10.69 -8.26 38.97
CA GLN A 371 -11.79 -7.43 39.47
C GLN A 371 -11.28 -6.16 40.14
N THR A 372 -10.22 -6.27 40.95
CA THR A 372 -9.56 -5.09 41.56
C THR A 372 -9.17 -4.09 40.47
N PHE A 373 -8.47 -4.56 39.44
CA PHE A 373 -8.03 -3.68 38.37
C PHE A 373 -9.19 -3.16 37.50
N GLY A 374 -10.22 -3.97 37.25
CA GLY A 374 -11.41 -3.55 36.52
C GLY A 374 -12.20 -2.45 37.26
N SER A 375 -12.17 -2.46 38.61
CA SER A 375 -12.81 -1.44 39.43
C SER A 375 -12.03 -0.11 39.47
N GLU A 376 -10.70 -0.15 39.31
CA GLU A 376 -9.85 1.04 39.23
C GLU A 376 -10.03 1.79 37.90
N HIS A 377 -10.47 1.09 36.84
CA HIS A 377 -10.54 1.63 35.49
C HIS A 377 -11.86 1.29 34.78
N ALA A 378 -12.96 1.91 35.24
CA ALA A 378 -14.33 1.61 34.80
C ALA A 378 -14.62 1.76 33.30
N HIS A 379 -13.75 2.43 32.54
CA HIS A 379 -13.92 2.67 31.10
C HIS A 379 -13.23 1.64 30.20
N ILE A 380 -12.52 0.67 30.78
CA ILE A 380 -11.75 -0.32 30.01
C ILE A 380 -12.36 -1.70 30.19
N GLU A 381 -12.86 -2.22 29.08
CA GLU A 381 -13.43 -3.55 29.02
C GLU A 381 -12.35 -4.58 28.71
N PHE A 382 -12.20 -5.56 29.60
CA PHE A 382 -11.29 -6.69 29.40
C PHE A 382 -12.03 -7.89 28.83
N ASP A 383 -11.65 -8.34 27.63
CA ASP A 383 -12.02 -9.66 27.11
C ASP A 383 -11.03 -10.69 27.69
N ILE A 384 -11.42 -11.31 28.80
CA ILE A 384 -10.58 -12.26 29.53
C ILE A 384 -10.97 -13.69 29.16
N LYS A 385 -10.00 -14.46 28.69
CA LYS A 385 -10.16 -15.88 28.37
C LYS A 385 -9.22 -16.71 29.23
N ILE A 386 -9.81 -17.52 30.12
CA ILE A 386 -9.08 -18.41 31.03
C ILE A 386 -9.44 -19.84 30.64
N ASP A 387 -8.46 -20.58 30.11
CA ASP A 387 -8.65 -21.97 29.71
C ASP A 387 -7.30 -22.71 29.68
N SER A 388 -7.36 -24.04 29.68
CA SER A 388 -6.27 -24.95 29.32
C SER A 388 -5.81 -24.76 27.87
N THR A 389 -6.69 -24.27 26.99
CA THR A 389 -6.36 -23.96 25.60
C THR A 389 -6.77 -22.54 25.24
N VAL A 390 -5.82 -21.71 24.84
CA VAL A 390 -6.07 -20.30 24.50
C VAL A 390 -5.45 -19.94 23.16
N GLN A 391 -6.06 -18.97 22.49
CA GLN A 391 -5.49 -18.33 21.32
C GLN A 391 -4.73 -17.08 21.77
N PHE A 392 -3.50 -16.93 21.29
CA PHE A 392 -2.74 -15.69 21.41
C PHE A 392 -2.10 -15.36 20.08
N LEU A 393 -2.49 -14.22 19.49
CA LEU A 393 -2.12 -13.85 18.11
C LEU A 393 -2.52 -14.97 17.12
N ASP A 394 -1.56 -15.41 16.30
CA ASP A 394 -1.68 -16.49 15.32
C ASP A 394 -1.26 -17.87 15.89
N VAL A 395 -1.25 -18.03 17.22
CA VAL A 395 -0.81 -19.25 17.89
C VAL A 395 -1.93 -19.80 18.76
N HIS A 396 -2.19 -21.10 18.62
CA HIS A 396 -3.01 -21.85 19.54
C HIS A 396 -2.09 -22.49 20.58
N VAL A 397 -2.28 -22.13 21.84
CA VAL A 397 -1.49 -22.61 22.98
C VAL A 397 -2.35 -23.54 23.81
N SER A 398 -1.84 -24.74 24.10
CA SER A 398 -2.50 -25.70 24.98
C SER A 398 -1.55 -26.10 26.10
N ASN A 399 -2.02 -26.02 27.34
CA ASN A 399 -1.29 -26.47 28.52
C ASN A 399 -1.71 -27.90 28.87
N TYR A 400 -0.78 -28.84 28.74
CA TYR A 400 -0.96 -30.23 29.16
C TYR A 400 -0.02 -30.53 30.32
N HIS A 401 -0.57 -30.62 31.52
CA HIS A 401 0.16 -30.89 32.77
C HIS A 401 1.40 -30.00 32.99
N GLY A 402 1.26 -28.69 32.74
CA GLY A 402 2.34 -27.72 32.93
C GLY A 402 3.28 -27.59 31.72
N THR A 403 3.11 -28.41 30.69
CA THR A 403 3.85 -28.31 29.44
C THR A 403 3.01 -27.57 28.40
N LEU A 404 3.54 -26.48 27.85
CA LEU A 404 2.89 -25.73 26.79
C LEU A 404 3.18 -26.36 25.43
N PHE A 405 2.13 -26.71 24.71
CA PHE A 405 2.16 -27.10 23.31
C PHE A 405 1.60 -25.97 22.47
N THR A 406 2.22 -25.74 21.32
CA THR A 406 1.84 -24.66 20.41
C THR A 406 1.69 -25.18 18.99
N ARG A 407 0.69 -24.66 18.30
CA ARG A 407 0.43 -24.88 16.87
C ARG A 407 -0.04 -23.60 16.22
N VAL A 408 0.01 -23.55 14.89
CA VAL A 408 -0.53 -22.41 14.13
C VAL A 408 -2.04 -22.30 14.35
N TYR A 409 -2.52 -21.12 14.71
CA TYR A 409 -3.94 -20.82 14.75
C TYR A 409 -4.42 -20.29 13.40
N HIS A 410 -5.63 -20.70 13.03
CA HIS A 410 -6.28 -20.37 11.78
C HIS A 410 -7.68 -19.87 12.07
N ASP A 411 -7.91 -18.56 11.94
CA ASP A 411 -9.25 -18.00 12.08
C ASP A 411 -10.13 -18.46 10.91
N SER A 412 -11.21 -19.20 11.24
CA SER A 412 -12.20 -19.72 10.29
C SER A 412 -13.00 -18.63 9.60
N ASN A 413 -13.12 -17.46 10.23
CA ASN A 413 -13.87 -16.32 9.70
C ASN A 413 -12.99 -15.40 8.84
N SER A 414 -11.67 -15.50 8.96
CA SER A 414 -10.75 -14.79 8.10
C SER A 414 -10.68 -15.48 6.73
N GLN A 415 -11.20 -14.83 5.69
CA GLN A 415 -10.94 -15.28 4.33
C GLN A 415 -9.46 -15.04 4.06
N LYS A 416 -8.64 -16.08 4.19
CA LYS A 416 -7.20 -15.99 3.95
C LYS A 416 -6.99 -15.78 2.46
N TYR A 417 -6.79 -14.53 2.08
CA TYR A 417 -6.29 -14.18 0.76
C TYR A 417 -4.86 -14.73 0.61
N THR A 418 -4.75 -16.03 0.36
CA THR A 418 -3.57 -16.59 -0.30
C THR A 418 -3.50 -15.93 -1.66
N LEU A 419 -2.33 -15.42 -2.05
CA LEU A 419 -2.16 -14.79 -3.36
C LEU A 419 -2.55 -15.82 -4.43
N PRO A 420 -3.69 -15.69 -5.14
CA PRO A 420 -4.10 -16.69 -6.11
C PRO A 420 -3.02 -16.81 -7.17
N TYR A 421 -2.78 -18.00 -7.73
CA TYR A 421 -1.79 -18.18 -8.80
C TYR A 421 -2.33 -17.60 -10.12
N VAL A 422 -2.48 -16.29 -10.15
CA VAL A 422 -3.02 -15.50 -11.26
C VAL A 422 -1.91 -14.72 -11.95
N ILE A 423 -2.10 -14.50 -13.26
CA ILE A 423 -1.22 -13.70 -14.10
C ILE A 423 -1.15 -12.27 -13.53
N GLY A 424 0.05 -11.84 -13.15
CA GLY A 424 0.30 -10.48 -12.64
C GLY A 424 1.20 -10.44 -11.39
N ASN A 425 1.22 -11.52 -10.61
CA ASN A 425 2.14 -11.67 -9.48
C ASN A 425 3.41 -12.41 -9.90
N SER A 426 4.54 -12.09 -9.28
CA SER A 426 5.78 -12.79 -9.60
C SER A 426 5.82 -14.19 -8.98
N ARG A 427 6.44 -15.12 -9.71
CA ARG A 427 6.88 -16.41 -9.13
C ARG A 427 7.68 -16.24 -7.84
N SER A 428 8.41 -15.14 -7.70
CA SER A 428 9.15 -14.80 -6.48
C SER A 428 8.22 -14.52 -5.30
N ALA A 429 7.16 -13.72 -5.50
CA ALA A 429 6.16 -13.43 -4.46
C ALA A 429 5.45 -14.71 -3.99
N HIS A 430 5.01 -15.56 -4.93
CA HIS A 430 4.42 -16.86 -4.65
C HIS A 430 5.38 -17.77 -3.87
N SER A 431 6.65 -17.84 -4.29
CA SER A 431 7.68 -18.62 -3.60
C SER A 431 7.98 -18.07 -2.20
N HIS A 432 7.97 -16.76 -2.03
CA HIS A 432 8.26 -16.11 -0.76
C HIS A 432 7.13 -16.37 0.23
N TRP A 433 5.87 -16.28 -0.20
CA TRP A 433 4.72 -16.56 0.65
C TRP A 433 4.78 -17.97 1.25
N LEU A 434 4.92 -19.01 0.41
CA LEU A 434 4.95 -20.40 0.88
C LEU A 434 6.15 -20.66 1.80
N ARG A 435 7.33 -20.13 1.44
CA ARG A 435 8.53 -20.23 2.30
C ARG A 435 8.28 -19.58 3.67
N SER A 436 7.73 -18.37 3.70
CA SER A 436 7.45 -17.64 4.94
C SER A 436 6.39 -18.35 5.79
N ALA A 437 5.37 -18.94 5.17
CA ALA A 437 4.36 -19.74 5.86
C ALA A 437 4.96 -21.01 6.49
N LEU A 438 5.86 -21.71 5.80
CA LEU A 438 6.58 -22.86 6.35
C LEU A 438 7.54 -22.45 7.48
N ILE A 439 8.24 -21.32 7.34
CA ILE A 439 9.09 -20.78 8.43
C ILE A 439 8.22 -20.50 9.66
N ARG A 440 7.06 -19.87 9.49
CA ARG A 440 6.10 -19.60 10.56
C ARG A 440 5.63 -20.90 11.23
N ALA A 441 5.29 -21.91 10.44
CA ALA A 441 4.88 -23.22 10.95
C ALA A 441 5.95 -23.84 11.85
N VAL A 442 7.22 -23.85 11.44
CA VAL A 442 8.33 -24.38 12.27
C VAL A 442 8.52 -23.59 13.56
N ARG A 443 8.31 -22.28 13.51
CA ARG A 443 8.43 -21.43 14.72
C ARG A 443 7.36 -21.77 15.75
N TYR A 444 6.12 -21.98 15.29
CA TYR A 444 4.96 -22.13 16.15
C TYR A 444 4.69 -23.58 16.54
N CYS A 445 4.98 -24.56 15.70
CA CYS A 445 4.72 -25.97 16.03
C CYS A 445 5.89 -26.56 16.82
N ILE A 446 5.63 -26.99 18.06
CA ILE A 446 6.65 -27.69 18.87
C ILE A 446 6.81 -29.15 18.40
N SER A 447 5.70 -29.80 18.07
CA SER A 447 5.67 -31.19 17.61
C SER A 447 5.87 -31.30 16.11
N VAL A 448 6.61 -32.32 15.67
CA VAL A 448 6.74 -32.69 14.26
C VAL A 448 5.38 -33.03 13.63
N TYR A 449 4.44 -33.56 14.42
CA TYR A 449 3.09 -33.88 13.96
C TYR A 449 2.30 -32.62 13.65
N ASP A 450 2.30 -31.64 14.56
CA ASP A 450 1.61 -30.35 14.35
C ASP A 450 2.20 -29.59 13.16
N PHE A 451 3.53 -29.62 13.02
CA PHE A 451 4.20 -29.04 11.85
C PHE A 451 3.80 -29.75 10.56
N ASN A 452 3.74 -31.08 10.56
CA ASN A 452 3.36 -31.84 9.37
C ASN A 452 1.91 -31.57 8.97
N GLN A 453 0.99 -31.48 9.93
CA GLN A 453 -0.40 -31.11 9.64
C GLN A 453 -0.48 -29.70 9.04
N GLU A 454 0.24 -28.73 9.60
CA GLU A 454 0.31 -27.37 9.05
C GLU A 454 0.91 -27.37 7.64
N ARG A 455 1.98 -28.12 7.41
CA ARG A 455 2.62 -28.26 6.10
C ARG A 455 1.63 -28.79 5.06
N LEU A 456 0.87 -29.84 5.39
CA LEU A 456 -0.14 -30.41 4.51
C LEU A 456 -1.27 -29.40 4.24
N TYR A 457 -1.74 -28.69 5.27
CA TYR A 457 -2.72 -27.62 5.15
C TYR A 457 -2.26 -26.51 4.20
N LEU A 458 -1.00 -26.06 4.31
CA LEU A 458 -0.42 -25.05 3.44
C LEU A 458 -0.33 -25.52 1.98
N GLN A 459 0.07 -26.77 1.74
CA GLN A 459 0.11 -27.35 0.40
C GLN A 459 -1.28 -27.44 -0.22
N ALA A 460 -2.25 -27.95 0.52
CA ALA A 460 -3.65 -28.02 0.08
C ALA A 460 -4.19 -26.62 -0.23
N THR A 461 -3.87 -25.63 0.61
CA THR A 461 -4.26 -24.23 0.40
C THR A 461 -3.66 -23.69 -0.91
N CYS A 462 -2.36 -23.93 -1.18
CA CYS A 462 -1.75 -23.54 -2.46
C CYS A 462 -2.47 -24.18 -3.66
N LEU A 463 -2.75 -25.49 -3.60
CA LEU A 463 -3.40 -26.21 -4.71
C LEU A 463 -4.80 -25.65 -4.99
N VAL A 464 -5.60 -25.42 -3.93
CA VAL A 464 -6.94 -24.80 -4.05
C VAL A 464 -6.87 -23.38 -4.63
N ASN A 465 -5.76 -22.68 -4.42
CA ASN A 465 -5.51 -21.34 -4.98
C ASN A 465 -4.84 -21.36 -6.38
N GLY A 466 -4.83 -22.51 -7.06
CA GLY A 466 -4.43 -22.66 -8.46
C GLY A 466 -2.92 -22.85 -8.70
N TYR A 467 -2.14 -23.11 -7.66
CA TYR A 467 -0.71 -23.41 -7.81
C TYR A 467 -0.53 -24.80 -8.41
N SER A 468 0.44 -25.00 -9.30
CA SER A 468 0.72 -26.35 -9.82
C SER A 468 1.33 -27.24 -8.75
N LEU A 469 1.05 -28.54 -8.82
CA LEU A 469 1.62 -29.53 -7.91
C LEU A 469 3.15 -29.51 -7.96
N GLU A 470 3.76 -29.43 -9.16
CA GLU A 470 5.23 -29.41 -9.27
C GLU A 470 5.82 -28.17 -8.58
N PHE A 471 5.18 -27.01 -8.70
CA PHE A 471 5.65 -25.80 -8.04
C PHE A 471 5.62 -25.95 -6.52
N VAL A 472 4.53 -26.47 -5.97
CA VAL A 472 4.39 -26.65 -4.51
C VAL A 472 5.44 -27.64 -4.00
N ASP A 473 5.56 -28.80 -4.65
CA ASP A 473 6.53 -29.84 -4.33
C ASP A 473 7.97 -29.34 -4.36
N ASP A 474 8.35 -28.65 -5.44
CA ASP A 474 9.70 -28.11 -5.61
C ASP A 474 10.04 -27.12 -4.50
N ARG A 475 9.07 -26.27 -4.10
CA ARG A 475 9.28 -25.28 -3.04
C ARG A 475 9.34 -25.89 -1.65
N VAL A 476 8.53 -26.89 -1.37
CA VAL A 476 8.58 -27.63 -0.10
C VAL A 476 9.91 -28.40 0.00
N ARG A 477 10.32 -29.13 -1.03
CA ARG A 477 11.61 -29.84 -1.06
C ARG A 477 12.78 -28.87 -0.91
N HIS A 478 12.75 -27.74 -1.61
CA HIS A 478 13.77 -26.70 -1.47
C HIS A 478 13.84 -26.16 -0.03
N PHE A 479 12.71 -25.96 0.65
CA PHE A 479 12.68 -25.55 2.06
C PHE A 479 13.40 -26.56 2.96
N PHE A 480 13.02 -27.84 2.89
CA PHE A 480 13.66 -28.88 3.71
C PHE A 480 15.14 -29.05 3.38
N LYS A 481 15.52 -28.98 2.10
CA LYS A 481 16.92 -29.01 1.67
C LYS A 481 17.73 -27.86 2.25
N HIS A 482 17.15 -26.66 2.31
CA HIS A 482 17.85 -25.48 2.81
C HIS A 482 18.16 -25.57 4.31
N PHE A 483 17.27 -26.19 5.08
CA PHE A 483 17.40 -26.38 6.52
C PHE A 483 17.82 -27.80 6.91
N ASP A 484 18.43 -28.56 5.99
CA ASP A 484 18.98 -29.91 6.19
C ASP A 484 18.00 -30.92 6.84
N GLY A 485 16.71 -30.83 6.51
CA GLY A 485 15.69 -31.75 7.03
C GLY A 485 14.96 -32.54 5.96
N ILE A 486 15.64 -32.92 4.87
CA ILE A 486 15.03 -33.69 3.77
C ILE A 486 14.39 -35.01 4.27
N SER A 487 14.99 -35.64 5.28
CA SER A 487 14.50 -36.87 5.93
C SER A 487 13.05 -36.74 6.44
N LEU A 488 12.65 -35.54 6.87
CA LEU A 488 11.31 -35.27 7.40
C LEU A 488 10.20 -35.33 6.35
N LEU A 489 10.54 -35.41 5.06
CA LEU A 489 9.55 -35.60 3.99
C LEU A 489 9.02 -37.04 3.94
N SER A 490 9.81 -38.02 4.34
CA SER A 490 9.45 -39.44 4.31
C SER A 490 9.08 -40.00 5.67
N VAL A 491 9.72 -39.53 6.75
CA VAL A 491 9.52 -40.05 8.11
C VAL A 491 9.37 -38.90 9.09
N LEU A 492 8.29 -38.92 9.89
CA LEU A 492 8.09 -37.97 10.98
C LEU A 492 8.97 -38.40 12.17
N ASN A 493 9.99 -37.59 12.47
CA ASN A 493 10.90 -37.83 13.56
C ASN A 493 11.12 -36.51 14.34
N GLN A 494 10.89 -36.55 15.65
CA GLN A 494 10.96 -35.35 16.49
C GLN A 494 12.40 -34.81 16.62
N ASP A 495 13.40 -35.68 16.75
CA ASP A 495 14.81 -35.26 16.91
C ASP A 495 15.34 -34.57 15.64
N GLU A 496 15.00 -35.10 14.47
CA GLU A 496 15.33 -34.49 13.18
C GLU A 496 14.58 -33.17 12.99
N TYR A 497 13.32 -33.08 13.43
CA TYR A 497 12.57 -31.84 13.42
C TYR A 497 13.17 -30.78 14.35
N ASP A 498 13.64 -31.17 15.54
CA ASP A 498 14.30 -30.26 16.48
C ASP A 498 15.64 -29.75 15.94
N LYS A 499 16.38 -30.56 15.17
CA LYS A 499 17.56 -30.10 14.42
C LYS A 499 17.19 -29.05 13.37
N LEU A 500 16.18 -29.32 12.53
CA LEU A 500 15.67 -28.36 11.55
C LEU A 500 15.24 -27.06 12.25
N ARG A 501 14.47 -27.17 13.33
CA ARG A 501 13.95 -26.03 14.09
C ARG A 501 15.07 -25.17 14.67
N ARG A 502 16.08 -25.77 15.30
CA ARG A 502 17.28 -25.05 15.79
C ARG A 502 18.00 -24.31 14.67
N ARG A 503 18.24 -24.96 13.53
CA ARG A 503 18.90 -24.33 12.38
C ARG A 503 18.09 -23.15 11.84
N LEU A 504 16.78 -23.29 11.78
CA LEU A 504 15.88 -22.23 11.36
C LEU A 504 15.90 -21.04 12.34
N MET A 505 15.94 -21.29 13.65
CA MET A 505 16.05 -20.21 14.64
C MET A 505 17.38 -19.48 14.53
N ASN A 506 18.49 -20.21 14.38
CA ASN A 506 19.81 -19.61 14.14
C ASN A 506 19.81 -18.73 12.88
N TYR A 507 19.24 -19.24 11.78
CA TYR A 507 19.08 -18.45 10.55
C TYR A 507 18.28 -17.16 10.78
N ILE A 508 17.21 -17.20 11.58
CA ILE A 508 16.43 -16.00 11.90
C ILE A 508 17.26 -14.99 12.68
N ASP A 509 18.05 -15.45 13.64
CA ASP A 509 18.89 -14.58 14.45
C ASP A 509 20.04 -13.97 13.62
N GLU A 510 20.69 -14.76 12.76
CA GLU A 510 21.65 -14.26 11.76
C GLU A 510 21.04 -13.19 10.85
N GLN A 511 19.78 -13.36 10.42
CA GLN A 511 19.08 -12.33 9.62
C GLN A 511 18.82 -11.05 10.43
N LYS A 512 18.50 -11.16 11.72
CA LYS A 512 18.32 -9.98 12.59
C LYS A 512 19.64 -9.24 12.76
N GLU A 513 20.72 -9.94 13.05
CA GLU A 513 22.06 -9.37 13.18
C GLU A 513 22.51 -8.68 11.89
N TYR A 514 22.31 -9.34 10.74
CA TYR A 514 22.57 -8.76 9.43
C TYR A 514 21.79 -7.45 9.21
N ASN A 515 20.51 -7.42 9.61
CA ASN A 515 19.67 -6.22 9.49
C ASN A 515 20.11 -5.10 10.46
N LEU A 516 20.51 -5.43 11.68
CA LEU A 516 21.04 -4.46 12.65
C LEU A 516 22.33 -3.84 12.12
N LYS A 517 23.26 -4.67 11.63
CA LYS A 517 24.50 -4.21 11.01
C LYS A 517 24.25 -3.30 9.81
N ASN A 518 23.27 -3.63 8.96
CA ASN A 518 22.90 -2.76 7.85
C ASN A 518 22.32 -1.41 8.31
N LYS A 519 21.51 -1.40 9.38
CA LYS A 519 21.00 -0.16 9.98
C LYS A 519 22.13 0.70 10.55
N GLU A 520 23.13 0.10 11.19
CA GLU A 520 24.32 0.81 11.67
C GLU A 520 25.14 1.39 10.52
N LEU A 521 25.37 0.61 9.45
CA LEU A 521 26.05 1.09 8.25
C LEU A 521 25.28 2.26 7.61
N GLU A 522 23.95 2.22 7.60
CA GLU A 522 23.12 3.35 7.13
C GLU A 522 23.27 4.58 8.00
N LYS A 523 23.21 4.42 9.33
CA LYS A 523 23.41 5.50 10.30
C LYS A 523 24.78 6.17 10.13
N ASN A 524 25.81 5.37 9.86
CA ASN A 524 27.18 5.83 9.64
C ASN A 524 27.43 6.36 8.22
N LYS A 525 26.40 6.40 7.35
CA LYS A 525 26.53 6.73 5.91
C LYS A 525 27.53 5.84 5.17
N GLN A 526 27.74 4.63 5.67
CA GLN A 526 28.63 3.61 5.11
C GLN A 526 27.89 2.63 4.19
N LEU A 527 26.56 2.71 4.09
CA LEU A 527 25.79 1.86 3.17
C LEU A 527 25.36 2.63 1.92
N ILE A 528 25.78 2.16 0.75
CA ILE A 528 25.29 2.65 -0.54
C ILE A 528 24.24 1.66 -1.04
N ARG A 529 22.97 2.09 -1.10
CA ARG A 529 21.88 1.28 -1.66
C ARG A 529 21.75 1.57 -3.15
N LEU A 530 21.94 0.54 -3.97
CA LEU A 530 21.72 0.60 -5.41
C LEU A 530 20.50 -0.24 -5.78
N ASN A 531 19.64 0.32 -6.63
CA ASN A 531 18.48 -0.38 -7.14
C ASN A 531 18.83 -1.07 -8.46
N TYR A 532 18.72 -2.39 -8.48
CA TYR A 532 18.84 -3.20 -9.69
C TYR A 532 17.46 -3.51 -10.24
N LEU A 533 17.17 -3.03 -11.45
CA LEU A 533 15.97 -3.44 -12.19
C LEU A 533 16.22 -4.81 -12.80
N HIS A 534 15.35 -5.77 -12.50
CA HIS A 534 15.44 -7.13 -13.07
C HIS A 534 15.43 -7.14 -14.60
N GLU A 535 14.89 -6.10 -15.24
CA GLU A 535 14.87 -5.93 -16.69
C GLU A 535 16.27 -5.72 -17.29
N PHE A 536 17.27 -5.34 -16.49
CA PHE A 536 18.66 -5.21 -16.91
C PHE A 536 19.42 -6.55 -17.04
N GLY A 537 18.75 -7.70 -16.88
CA GLY A 537 19.32 -9.01 -17.20
C GLY A 537 19.34 -9.98 -16.02
N ARG A 538 20.38 -10.81 -15.90
CA ARG A 538 20.53 -11.71 -14.75
C ARG A 538 21.28 -10.99 -13.63
N LYS A 539 20.74 -11.01 -12.40
CA LYS A 539 21.33 -10.31 -11.23
C LYS A 539 22.81 -10.65 -11.00
N HIS A 540 23.21 -11.91 -11.18
CA HIS A 540 24.60 -12.32 -10.97
C HIS A 540 25.55 -11.69 -11.99
N GLU A 541 25.10 -11.51 -13.23
CA GLU A 541 25.89 -10.91 -14.30
C GLU A 541 26.02 -9.40 -14.10
N PHE A 542 24.93 -8.74 -13.73
CA PHE A 542 24.97 -7.34 -13.30
C PHE A 542 25.89 -7.14 -12.11
N ASN A 543 25.79 -7.99 -11.07
CA ASN A 543 26.67 -7.93 -9.91
C ASN A 543 28.14 -8.12 -10.30
N ARG A 544 28.43 -9.01 -11.26
CA ARG A 544 29.79 -9.23 -11.77
C ARG A 544 30.30 -7.97 -12.48
N GLN A 545 29.53 -7.42 -13.42
CA GLN A 545 29.91 -6.21 -14.15
C GLN A 545 30.04 -4.99 -13.24
N LEU A 546 29.15 -4.84 -12.26
CA LEU A 546 29.25 -3.76 -11.28
C LEU A 546 30.52 -3.92 -10.42
N LYS A 547 30.82 -5.14 -9.94
CA LYS A 547 32.08 -5.40 -9.22
C LYS A 547 33.29 -5.09 -10.09
N GLU A 548 33.25 -5.47 -11.36
CA GLU A 548 34.30 -5.18 -12.33
C GLU A 548 34.49 -3.67 -12.48
N ILE A 549 33.43 -2.92 -12.82
CA ILE A 549 33.45 -1.44 -12.94
C ILE A 549 33.98 -0.79 -11.66
N LEU A 550 33.53 -1.23 -10.49
CA LEU A 550 33.99 -0.70 -9.22
C LEU A 550 35.48 -1.01 -9.00
N SER A 551 35.92 -2.23 -9.28
CA SER A 551 37.32 -2.62 -9.15
C SER A 551 38.24 -1.89 -10.13
N THR A 552 37.80 -1.67 -11.37
CA THR A 552 38.60 -0.99 -12.41
C THR A 552 38.69 0.51 -12.16
N ASN A 553 37.63 1.14 -11.63
CA ASN A 553 37.59 2.60 -11.45
C ASN A 553 37.98 3.09 -10.06
N LEU A 554 37.96 2.24 -9.02
CA LEU A 554 38.29 2.64 -7.64
C LEU A 554 39.73 2.33 -7.23
N VAL A 555 40.45 1.45 -7.95
CA VAL A 555 41.83 1.07 -7.57
C VAL A 555 42.86 2.15 -7.95
N ASP A 556 42.64 2.90 -9.03
CA ASP A 556 43.64 3.86 -9.54
C ASP A 556 43.52 5.30 -9.01
N LYS A 557 42.45 5.62 -8.29
CA LYS A 557 42.28 6.96 -7.71
C LYS A 557 42.32 6.83 -6.20
N LYS A 558 43.26 7.55 -5.55
CA LYS A 558 43.37 7.76 -4.10
C LYS A 558 42.11 8.47 -3.56
N ILE A 559 40.95 7.84 -3.68
CA ILE A 559 39.67 8.37 -3.23
C ILE A 559 39.51 7.92 -1.78
N PRO A 560 39.10 8.79 -0.84
CA PRO A 560 38.85 8.46 0.57
C PRO A 560 37.81 7.33 0.79
N PHE A 561 37.16 6.85 -0.27
CA PHE A 561 36.19 5.75 -0.29
C PHE A 561 36.70 4.43 0.32
N ILE A 562 37.99 4.08 0.15
CA ILE A 562 38.54 2.83 0.69
C ILE A 562 38.81 2.94 2.21
N LYS A 563 39.08 4.15 2.73
CA LYS A 563 39.29 4.36 4.17
C LYS A 563 37.99 4.28 5.00
N GLN A 564 36.82 4.43 4.38
CA GLN A 564 35.53 4.53 5.08
C GLN A 564 34.73 3.22 5.17
N GLN A 565 35.27 2.07 4.71
CA GLN A 565 34.58 0.75 4.77
C GLN A 565 33.14 0.78 4.21
N LEU A 566 32.95 1.43 3.06
CA LEU A 566 31.64 1.52 2.41
C LEU A 566 31.16 0.14 1.92
N THR A 567 29.93 -0.23 2.26
CA THR A 567 29.25 -1.45 1.82
C THR A 567 28.20 -1.12 0.77
N ILE A 568 28.21 -1.79 -0.38
CA ILE A 568 27.21 -1.62 -1.44
C ILE A 568 26.15 -2.71 -1.33
N ASN A 569 24.89 -2.30 -1.14
CA ASN A 569 23.76 -3.21 -1.11
C ASN A 569 22.90 -3.03 -2.37
N LEU A 570 22.76 -4.11 -3.15
CA LEU A 570 21.97 -4.15 -4.37
C LEU A 570 20.57 -4.68 -4.10
N LYS A 571 19.62 -3.75 -4.00
CA LYS A 571 18.20 -4.06 -3.87
C LYS A 571 17.61 -4.35 -5.24
N THR A 572 17.06 -5.53 -5.42
CA THR A 572 16.35 -5.88 -6.66
C THR A 572 14.97 -5.26 -6.63
N ILE A 573 14.70 -4.38 -7.60
CA ILE A 573 13.38 -3.83 -7.85
C ILE A 573 12.79 -4.54 -9.06
N HIS A 574 11.55 -4.99 -8.91
CA HIS A 574 10.77 -5.52 -9.99
C HIS A 574 9.62 -4.54 -10.26
N GLN A 575 9.57 -3.97 -11.46
CA GLN A 575 8.46 -3.11 -11.86
C GLN A 575 7.27 -3.98 -12.30
N TYR A 576 6.45 -4.43 -11.35
CA TYR A 576 5.28 -5.25 -11.66
C TYR A 576 4.09 -4.45 -12.20
N SER A 577 3.91 -3.21 -11.75
CA SER A 577 2.82 -2.33 -12.21
C SER A 577 2.90 -2.02 -13.71
N LEU A 578 4.12 -1.92 -14.26
CA LEU A 578 4.36 -1.65 -15.67
C LEU A 578 4.38 -2.90 -16.55
N ASN A 579 4.72 -4.08 -16.01
CA ASN A 579 4.62 -5.33 -16.77
C ASN A 579 3.16 -5.74 -17.05
N GLY A 580 2.20 -5.36 -16.19
CA GLY A 580 0.77 -5.47 -16.52
C GLY A 580 0.30 -4.48 -17.60
N LEU A 581 0.97 -3.31 -17.71
CA LEU A 581 0.68 -2.25 -18.69
C LEU A 581 1.42 -2.42 -20.04
N LEU A 582 2.56 -3.11 -20.04
CA LEU A 582 3.49 -3.21 -21.16
C LEU A 582 3.89 -4.64 -21.55
N SER A 583 3.45 -5.68 -20.84
CA SER A 583 3.55 -7.03 -21.41
C SER A 583 2.63 -7.10 -22.62
N GLN A 584 3.22 -6.96 -23.81
CA GLN A 584 2.72 -7.74 -24.92
C GLN A 584 2.69 -9.19 -24.41
N GLN A 585 1.53 -9.83 -24.44
CA GLN A 585 1.49 -11.27 -24.37
C GLN A 585 2.57 -11.76 -25.34
N LYS A 586 3.55 -12.53 -24.86
CA LYS A 586 4.42 -13.27 -25.77
C LYS A 586 3.49 -13.95 -26.78
N PRO A 587 3.76 -13.87 -28.09
CA PRO A 587 2.98 -14.59 -29.06
C PRO A 587 2.87 -16.04 -28.56
N SER A 588 1.64 -16.53 -28.47
CA SER A 588 1.35 -17.90 -28.11
C SER A 588 2.20 -18.81 -28.99
N HIS A 589 3.12 -19.54 -28.37
CA HIS A 589 3.95 -20.49 -29.10
C HIS A 589 3.01 -21.54 -29.71
N PRO A 590 3.09 -21.83 -31.02
CA PRO A 590 2.19 -22.77 -31.70
C PRO A 590 2.29 -24.23 -31.20
N LEU A 591 3.11 -24.52 -30.19
CA LEU A 591 3.25 -25.85 -29.60
C LEU A 591 2.16 -26.18 -28.56
N PHE A 592 1.39 -25.19 -28.09
CA PHE A 592 0.31 -25.42 -27.12
C PHE A 592 -1.10 -25.45 -27.74
N ASN A 593 -1.21 -25.36 -29.06
CA ASN A 593 -2.46 -25.53 -29.81
C ASN A 593 -2.41 -26.80 -30.68
N LYS A 594 -2.40 -27.97 -30.04
CA LYS A 594 -2.75 -29.22 -30.73
C LYS A 594 -3.95 -29.88 -30.05
N GLU A 595 -5.13 -29.49 -30.52
CA GLU A 595 -6.23 -30.45 -30.63
C GLU A 595 -5.95 -31.35 -31.84
N LYS A 596 -6.06 -32.65 -31.57
CA LYS A 596 -6.07 -33.84 -32.44
C LYS A 596 -6.15 -33.61 -33.97
N MET A 597 -5.28 -34.31 -34.70
CA MET A 597 -5.70 -35.06 -35.90
C MET A 597 -5.02 -36.43 -35.92
N PHE A 598 -5.84 -37.42 -36.23
CA PHE A 598 -5.51 -38.83 -36.47
C PHE A 598 -4.63 -39.00 -37.71
N PHE A 599 -3.73 -39.97 -37.66
CA PHE A 599 -3.72 -41.15 -38.53
C PHE A 599 -3.28 -42.36 -37.70
#